data_AF-A0AAU6LGP4-F1
#
_entry.id   AF-A0AAU6LGP4-F1
#
_cell.length_a   1.000
_cell.length_b   1.000
_cell.length_c   1.000
_cell.angle_alpha   90.00
_cell.angle_beta   90.00
_cell.angle_gamma   90.00
#
_symmetry.space_group_name_H-M   'P 1'
#
loop_
_entity.id
_entity.type
_entity.pdbx_description
1 polymer ?
#
loop_
_entity_poly.entity_id
_entity_poly.type
_entity_poly.pdbx_seq_one_letter_code
_entity_poly.pdbx_strand_id
1 'polypeptide(L)'
;MTATATEPVDVRPEPAGAARAPAGPGSAPAAGPGLWAAGAALAILGALLLGFVAEVGPLGHLRHERDRRVGYAELRDELANATAPLGPTEVGAPVALLAIPQIGVREVVREATTAEVLAAGPGHRRDTVLPGQPGTSILMGRQAGYGGPFGDIGDLERGETFTVTTGQGEHAYRVLGVRRAGDPQPARPTGEAGLLTLMTADGTPYMPGGVLQVDAELVSPAQQSGGRAPGRLPADEAPMAGQSAAWMPLILWGQALLLAAAALAWARVRWGRAHTWLVGFPVLAALGLAVSDQAALLLPNLL
;
A
#
# COMPACT_ATOMS: atom_id res chain seq x y z
N MET A 1 -75.67 1.37 86.25
CA MET A 1 -74.21 1.30 86.49
C MET A 1 -73.94 -0.12 86.94
N THR A 2 -73.50 -1.04 86.08
CA THR A 2 -72.21 -1.10 85.38
C THR A 2 -72.38 -1.92 84.09
N ALA A 3 -71.82 -1.44 82.99
CA ALA A 3 -71.81 -2.12 81.70
C ALA A 3 -70.56 -3.00 81.59
N THR A 4 -70.72 -4.23 81.12
CA THR A 4 -69.61 -5.07 80.67
C THR A 4 -69.79 -5.30 79.17
N ALA A 5 -68.92 -4.67 78.40
CA ALA A 5 -68.86 -4.76 76.94
C ALA A 5 -68.26 -6.09 76.51
N THR A 6 -68.77 -6.68 75.43
CA THR A 6 -68.12 -7.78 74.70
C THR A 6 -67.74 -7.26 73.31
N GLU A 7 -66.46 -7.44 72.98
CA GLU A 7 -65.72 -6.94 71.82
C GLU A 7 -66.30 -7.32 70.45
N PRO A 8 -66.20 -6.44 69.44
CA PRO A 8 -66.41 -6.82 68.04
C PRO A 8 -65.16 -7.52 67.47
N VAL A 9 -65.37 -8.64 66.77
CA VAL A 9 -64.34 -9.38 66.03
C VAL A 9 -63.85 -8.56 64.83
N ASP A 10 -62.59 -8.12 64.88
CA ASP A 10 -61.85 -7.47 63.78
C ASP A 10 -61.39 -8.53 62.77
N VAL A 11 -62.17 -8.75 61.70
CA VAL A 11 -61.76 -9.59 60.57
C VAL A 11 -60.89 -8.74 59.64
N ARG A 12 -59.58 -8.68 59.92
CA ARG A 12 -58.61 -8.15 58.96
C ARG A 12 -58.41 -9.14 57.81
N PRO A 13 -58.50 -8.73 56.55
CA PRO A 13 -58.09 -9.58 55.43
C PRO A 13 -56.58 -9.86 55.53
N GLU A 14 -56.19 -11.13 55.36
CA GLU A 14 -54.78 -11.53 55.22
C GLU A 14 -54.10 -10.70 54.12
N PRO A 15 -52.84 -10.27 54.31
CA PRO A 15 -52.10 -9.63 53.24
C PRO A 15 -51.89 -10.67 52.13
N ALA A 16 -52.48 -10.39 50.96
CA ALA A 16 -52.23 -11.12 49.73
C ALA A 16 -50.72 -11.31 49.54
N GLY A 17 -50.29 -12.58 49.43
CA GLY A 17 -48.89 -12.94 49.27
C GLY A 17 -48.23 -12.08 48.19
N ALA A 18 -47.15 -11.40 48.57
CA ALA A 18 -46.37 -10.58 47.67
C ALA A 18 -45.94 -11.43 46.46
N ALA A 19 -46.60 -11.20 45.32
CA ALA A 19 -46.15 -11.73 44.05
C ALA A 19 -44.71 -11.26 43.85
N ARG A 20 -43.76 -12.20 43.82
CA ARG A 20 -42.36 -11.94 43.49
C ARG A 20 -42.34 -11.19 42.16
N ALA A 21 -41.91 -9.93 42.18
CA ALA A 21 -41.62 -9.18 40.97
C ALA A 21 -40.64 -9.99 40.11
N PRO A 22 -40.82 -10.05 38.78
CA PRO A 22 -39.85 -10.71 37.92
C PRO A 22 -38.48 -10.04 38.15
N ALA A 23 -37.48 -10.86 38.46
CA ALA A 23 -36.10 -10.40 38.60
C ALA A 23 -35.73 -9.61 37.33
N GLY A 24 -35.46 -8.31 37.48
CA GLY A 24 -34.99 -7.48 36.38
C GLY A 24 -33.74 -8.12 35.75
N PRO A 25 -33.49 -7.90 34.44
CA PRO A 25 -32.35 -8.50 33.77
C PRO A 25 -31.09 -8.19 34.58
N GLY A 26 -30.45 -9.26 35.09
CA GLY A 26 -29.27 -9.14 35.93
C GLY A 26 -28.24 -8.28 35.23
N SER A 27 -27.83 -7.19 35.88
CA SER A 27 -26.74 -6.35 35.43
C SER A 27 -25.52 -7.24 35.24
N ALA A 28 -25.13 -7.47 33.98
CA ALA A 28 -23.90 -8.18 33.67
C ALA A 28 -22.75 -7.51 34.46
N PRO A 29 -21.87 -8.27 35.12
CA PRO A 29 -20.80 -7.70 35.90
C PRO A 29 -19.97 -6.79 35.00
N ALA A 30 -19.80 -5.53 35.41
CA ALA A 30 -18.96 -4.58 34.70
C ALA A 30 -17.55 -5.18 34.63
N ALA A 31 -17.05 -5.43 33.41
CA ALA A 31 -15.72 -5.97 33.21
C ALA A 31 -14.69 -5.09 33.94
N GLY A 32 -13.78 -5.73 34.69
CA GLY A 32 -12.74 -5.01 35.40
C GLY A 32 -11.87 -4.17 34.45
N PRO A 33 -11.25 -3.07 34.93
CA PRO A 33 -10.51 -2.13 34.08
C PRO A 33 -9.42 -2.78 33.22
N GLY A 34 -8.80 -3.88 33.68
CA GLY A 34 -7.81 -4.65 32.92
C GLY A 34 -8.40 -5.43 31.72
N LEU A 35 -9.59 -6.03 31.88
CA LEU A 35 -10.27 -6.73 30.79
C LEU A 35 -10.72 -5.76 29.69
N TRP A 36 -11.16 -4.57 30.09
CA TRP A 36 -11.52 -3.51 29.15
C TRP A 36 -10.31 -3.00 28.37
N ALA A 37 -9.18 -2.77 29.03
CA ALA A 37 -7.94 -2.34 28.37
C ALA A 37 -7.42 -3.39 27.37
N ALA A 38 -7.46 -4.67 27.75
CA ALA A 38 -7.09 -5.77 26.85
C ALA A 38 -8.01 -5.84 25.62
N GLY A 39 -9.33 -5.70 25.82
CA GLY A 39 -10.30 -5.67 24.72
C GLY A 39 -10.09 -4.48 23.77
N ALA A 40 -9.80 -3.30 24.31
CA ALA A 40 -9.50 -2.11 23.51
C ALA A 40 -8.20 -2.27 22.71
N ALA A 41 -7.16 -2.83 23.32
CA ALA A 41 -5.90 -3.11 22.63
C ALA A 41 -6.08 -4.10 21.47
N LEU A 42 -6.82 -5.19 21.69
CA LEU A 42 -7.14 -6.16 20.64
C LEU A 42 -7.98 -5.54 19.52
N ALA A 43 -8.93 -4.67 19.84
CA ALA A 43 -9.74 -3.98 18.84
C ALA A 43 -8.90 -3.00 17.99
N ILE A 44 -7.97 -2.26 18.60
CA ILE A 44 -7.03 -1.38 17.88
C ILE A 44 -6.13 -2.22 16.97
N LEU A 45 -5.57 -3.31 17.48
CA LEU A 45 -4.74 -4.22 16.68
C LEU A 45 -5.53 -4.79 15.49
N GLY A 46 -6.75 -5.26 15.72
CA GLY A 46 -7.63 -5.75 14.66
C GLY A 46 -7.93 -4.68 13.61
N ALA A 47 -8.21 -3.44 14.03
CA ALA A 47 -8.43 -2.32 13.12
C ALA A 47 -7.17 -1.96 12.32
N LEU A 48 -5.99 -2.02 12.92
CA LEU A 48 -4.71 -1.80 12.22
C LEU A 48 -4.42 -2.89 11.20
N LEU A 49 -4.67 -4.15 11.53
CA LEU A 49 -4.53 -5.26 10.59
C LEU A 49 -5.50 -5.12 9.40
N LEU A 50 -6.76 -4.76 9.67
CA LEU A 50 -7.75 -4.50 8.63
C LEU A 50 -7.35 -3.29 7.76
N GLY A 51 -6.88 -2.21 8.40
CA GLY A 51 -6.37 -1.02 7.71
C GLY A 51 -5.19 -1.35 6.80
N PHE A 52 -4.26 -2.20 7.27
CA PHE A 52 -3.12 -2.66 6.49
C PHE A 52 -3.53 -3.53 5.29
N VAL A 53 -4.48 -4.45 5.48
CA VAL A 53 -5.03 -5.25 4.37
C VAL A 53 -5.76 -4.35 3.36
N ALA A 54 -6.52 -3.36 3.85
CA ALA A 54 -7.19 -2.39 2.99
C ALA A 54 -6.18 -1.56 2.18
N GLU A 55 -5.11 -1.09 2.84
CA GLU A 55 -4.02 -0.30 2.28
C GLU A 55 -3.32 -1.03 1.12
N VAL A 56 -2.86 -2.26 1.36
CA VAL A 56 -2.14 -3.03 0.33
C VAL A 56 -3.09 -3.53 -0.78
N GLY A 57 -4.36 -3.78 -0.47
CA GLY A 57 -5.36 -4.29 -1.40
C GLY A 57 -6.23 -3.20 -2.03
N PRO A 58 -7.51 -3.06 -1.62
CA PRO A 58 -8.50 -2.22 -2.31
C PRO A 58 -8.16 -0.73 -2.31
N LEU A 59 -7.66 -0.18 -1.19
CA LEU A 59 -7.32 1.24 -1.09
C LEU A 59 -6.08 1.55 -1.92
N GLY A 60 -5.07 0.69 -1.87
CA GLY A 60 -3.87 0.79 -2.71
C GLY A 60 -4.21 0.73 -4.20
N HIS A 61 -5.11 -0.16 -4.61
CA HIS A 61 -5.57 -0.22 -6.00
C HIS A 61 -6.23 1.09 -6.46
N LEU A 62 -7.08 1.69 -5.63
CA LEU A 62 -7.69 3.00 -5.93
C LEU A 62 -6.65 4.12 -6.02
N ARG A 63 -5.64 4.12 -5.15
CA ARG A 63 -4.53 5.09 -5.21
C ARG A 63 -3.70 4.91 -6.48
N HIS A 64 -3.36 3.66 -6.82
CA HIS A 64 -2.65 3.34 -8.06
C HIS A 64 -3.43 3.81 -9.30
N GLU A 65 -4.74 3.54 -9.38
CA GLU A 65 -5.54 4.04 -10.51
C GLU A 65 -5.52 5.57 -10.63
N ARG A 66 -5.58 6.29 -9.50
CA ARG A 66 -5.46 7.75 -9.47
C ARG A 66 -4.06 8.16 -9.96
N ASP A 67 -3.01 7.56 -9.42
CA ASP A 67 -1.62 7.93 -9.71
C ASP A 67 -1.21 7.64 -11.15
N ARG A 68 -1.76 6.58 -11.73
CA ARG A 68 -1.64 6.27 -13.16
C ARG A 68 -2.31 7.35 -14.02
N ARG A 69 -3.51 7.82 -13.66
CA ARG A 69 -4.22 8.89 -14.42
C ARG A 69 -3.50 10.22 -14.31
N VAL A 70 -3.07 10.60 -13.11
CA VAL A 70 -2.34 11.86 -12.86
C VAL A 70 -0.99 11.82 -13.57
N GLY A 71 -0.21 10.75 -13.40
CA GLY A 71 1.08 10.60 -14.07
C GLY A 71 0.96 10.57 -15.59
N TYR A 72 -0.12 10.01 -16.14
CA TYR A 72 -0.34 10.03 -17.59
C TYR A 72 -0.61 11.44 -18.11
N ALA A 73 -1.41 12.23 -17.38
CA ALA A 73 -1.66 13.63 -17.71
C ALA A 73 -0.36 14.46 -17.64
N GLU A 74 0.42 14.29 -16.58
CA GLU A 74 1.70 14.95 -16.35
C GLU A 74 2.71 14.62 -17.47
N LEU A 75 2.95 13.34 -17.74
CA LEU A 75 3.86 12.91 -18.79
C LEU A 75 3.42 13.41 -20.18
N ARG A 76 2.12 13.36 -20.48
CA ARG A 76 1.59 13.84 -21.76
C ARG A 76 1.84 15.35 -21.92
N ASP A 77 1.67 16.13 -20.85
CA ASP A 77 1.93 17.57 -20.88
C ASP A 77 3.44 17.86 -21.04
N GLU A 78 4.31 17.10 -20.38
CA GLU A 78 5.77 17.22 -20.55
C GLU A 78 6.24 16.86 -21.96
N LEU A 79 5.69 15.79 -22.54
CA LEU A 79 5.97 15.39 -23.92
C LEU A 79 5.50 16.46 -24.91
N ALA A 80 4.31 17.05 -24.69
CA ALA A 80 3.78 18.11 -25.54
C ALA A 80 4.62 19.40 -25.50
N ASN A 81 5.24 19.69 -24.35
CA ASN A 81 6.10 20.85 -24.16
C ASN A 81 7.59 20.57 -24.38
N ALA A 82 7.96 19.35 -24.78
CA ALA A 82 9.35 18.90 -24.92
C ALA A 82 10.21 19.13 -23.66
N THR A 83 9.61 19.00 -22.48
CA THR A 83 10.28 19.11 -21.17
C THR A 83 10.48 17.77 -20.48
N ALA A 84 10.04 16.67 -21.09
CA ALA A 84 10.21 15.32 -20.56
C ALA A 84 11.70 14.98 -20.33
N PRO A 85 12.05 14.26 -19.26
CA PRO A 85 13.44 13.92 -18.97
C PRO A 85 14.11 13.09 -20.08
N LEU A 86 15.36 13.45 -20.41
CA LEU A 86 16.22 12.73 -21.36
C LEU A 86 17.39 12.00 -20.68
N GLY A 87 17.41 12.02 -19.35
CA GLY A 87 18.42 11.39 -18.50
C GLY A 87 17.98 11.36 -17.03
N PRO A 88 18.92 11.18 -16.08
CA PRO A 88 18.61 11.13 -14.65
C PRO A 88 17.80 12.35 -14.19
N THR A 89 16.75 12.11 -13.40
CA THR A 89 15.79 13.14 -12.96
C THR A 89 15.44 12.98 -11.47
N GLU A 90 14.48 13.76 -10.99
CA GLU A 90 13.97 13.71 -9.62
C GLU A 90 13.18 12.43 -9.33
N VAL A 91 13.24 11.97 -8.08
CA VAL A 91 12.52 10.77 -7.64
C VAL A 91 11.01 10.96 -7.81
N GLY A 92 10.35 9.96 -8.39
CA GLY A 92 8.91 9.95 -8.61
C GLY A 92 8.44 10.69 -9.87
N ALA A 93 9.32 11.45 -10.54
CA ALA A 93 8.99 12.13 -11.79
C ALA A 93 8.67 11.10 -12.89
N PRO A 94 7.66 11.35 -13.74
CA PRO A 94 7.37 10.46 -14.85
C PRO A 94 8.50 10.50 -15.89
N VAL A 95 8.95 9.34 -16.34
CA VAL A 95 10.05 9.22 -17.31
C VAL A 95 9.64 8.51 -18.59
N ALA A 96 8.65 7.63 -18.53
CA ALA A 96 8.19 6.88 -19.69
C ALA A 96 6.74 6.41 -19.57
N LEU A 97 6.14 6.05 -20.70
CA LEU A 97 4.90 5.29 -20.78
C LEU A 97 5.22 3.89 -21.29
N LEU A 98 4.97 2.87 -20.46
CA LEU A 98 5.11 1.47 -20.82
C LEU A 98 3.77 0.93 -21.31
N ALA A 99 3.75 0.28 -22.48
CA ALA A 99 2.57 -0.38 -23.03
C ALA A 99 2.91 -1.80 -23.50
N ILE A 100 2.34 -2.81 -22.83
CA ILE A 100 2.50 -4.24 -23.13
C ILE A 100 1.10 -4.83 -23.40
N PRO A 101 0.63 -4.82 -24.67
CA PRO A 101 -0.73 -5.21 -25.03
C PRO A 101 -1.13 -6.64 -24.63
N GLN A 102 -0.19 -7.57 -24.67
CA GLN A 102 -0.38 -9.01 -24.45
C GLN A 102 -0.89 -9.32 -23.04
N ILE A 103 -0.48 -8.52 -22.07
CA ILE A 103 -0.83 -8.64 -20.65
C ILE A 103 -1.64 -7.42 -20.16
N GLY A 104 -2.13 -6.57 -21.07
CA GLY A 104 -2.97 -5.41 -20.73
C GLY A 104 -2.28 -4.31 -19.94
N VAL A 105 -0.95 -4.29 -19.87
CA VAL A 105 -0.20 -3.27 -19.11
C VAL A 105 -0.14 -1.97 -19.89
N ARG A 106 -0.58 -0.88 -19.26
CA ARG A 106 -0.38 0.49 -19.76
C ARG A 106 -0.15 1.43 -18.58
N GLU A 107 1.11 1.66 -18.28
CA GLU A 107 1.54 2.27 -17.03
C GLU A 107 2.56 3.39 -17.25
N VAL A 108 2.53 4.39 -16.37
CA VAL A 108 3.54 5.45 -16.35
C VAL A 108 4.69 4.99 -15.48
N VAL A 109 5.87 4.95 -16.09
CA VAL A 109 7.13 4.66 -15.41
C VAL A 109 7.62 5.93 -14.73
N ARG A 110 7.93 5.85 -13.45
CA ARG A 110 8.50 6.94 -12.65
C ARG A 110 9.98 6.72 -12.38
N GLU A 111 10.73 7.76 -12.08
CA GLU A 111 12.13 7.64 -11.68
C GLU A 111 12.26 7.10 -10.24
N ALA A 112 13.21 6.19 -10.01
CA ALA A 112 13.47 5.43 -8.78
C ALA A 112 12.61 4.17 -8.58
N THR A 113 13.09 3.30 -7.70
CA THR A 113 12.51 1.98 -7.41
C THR A 113 12.31 1.74 -5.91
N THR A 114 12.06 2.80 -5.13
CA THR A 114 11.69 2.67 -3.71
C THR A 114 10.29 2.07 -3.58
N ALA A 115 9.96 1.50 -2.42
CA ALA A 115 8.64 0.94 -2.15
C ALA A 115 7.51 1.97 -2.37
N GLU A 116 7.75 3.24 -2.02
CA GLU A 116 6.82 4.35 -2.22
C GLU A 116 6.57 4.65 -3.70
N VAL A 117 7.63 4.73 -4.52
CA VAL A 117 7.47 4.95 -5.97
C VAL A 117 6.76 3.76 -6.61
N LEU A 118 7.14 2.54 -6.25
CA LEU A 118 6.56 1.33 -6.82
C LEU A 118 5.11 1.07 -6.39
N ALA A 119 4.65 1.69 -5.30
CA ALA A 119 3.24 1.70 -4.91
C ALA A 119 2.36 2.59 -5.82
N ALA A 120 2.96 3.53 -6.56
CA ALA A 120 2.27 4.41 -7.50
C ALA A 120 2.33 3.93 -8.97
N GLY A 121 3.15 2.91 -9.26
CA GLY A 121 3.34 2.33 -10.59
C GLY A 121 4.77 1.83 -10.83
N PRO A 122 5.10 1.37 -12.05
CA PRO A 122 6.45 0.93 -12.37
C PRO A 122 7.50 2.04 -12.20
N GLY A 123 8.71 1.65 -11.79
CA GLY A 123 9.83 2.55 -11.53
C GLY A 123 11.04 2.23 -12.41
N HIS A 124 11.77 3.26 -12.84
CA HIS A 124 13.03 3.15 -13.53
C HIS A 124 14.19 3.15 -12.53
N ARG A 125 15.10 2.19 -12.69
CA ARG A 125 16.26 2.04 -11.83
C ARG A 125 17.33 3.08 -12.20
N ARG A 126 17.64 3.98 -11.26
CA ARG A 126 18.41 5.22 -11.52
C ARG A 126 19.90 5.05 -11.83
N ASP A 127 20.44 3.85 -11.61
CA ASP A 127 21.79 3.46 -12.02
C ASP A 127 21.82 2.84 -13.44
N THR A 128 20.71 2.92 -14.18
CA THR A 128 20.58 2.40 -15.56
C THR A 128 20.24 3.51 -16.55
N VAL A 129 20.41 3.22 -17.86
CA VAL A 129 20.05 4.18 -18.92
C VAL A 129 18.54 4.23 -19.11
N LEU A 130 18.02 5.35 -19.61
CA LEU A 130 16.59 5.43 -19.93
C LEU A 130 16.22 4.46 -21.07
N PRO A 131 14.96 4.00 -21.13
CA PRO A 131 14.47 3.22 -22.25
C PRO A 131 14.68 3.95 -23.59
N GLY A 132 15.10 3.20 -24.60
CA GLY A 132 15.46 3.69 -25.93
C GLY A 132 16.95 4.05 -26.09
N GLN A 133 17.73 4.11 -25.01
CA GLN A 133 19.15 4.43 -25.07
C GLN A 133 20.05 3.18 -25.17
N PRO A 134 21.24 3.29 -25.78
CA PRO A 134 22.24 2.22 -25.76
C PRO A 134 22.62 1.82 -24.33
N GLY A 135 22.69 0.52 -24.07
CA GLY A 135 22.92 -0.02 -22.73
C GLY A 135 21.74 -0.85 -22.21
N THR A 136 21.72 -1.10 -20.91
CA THR A 136 20.62 -1.83 -20.26
C THR A 136 19.81 -0.86 -19.41
N SER A 137 18.51 -0.78 -19.67
CA SER A 137 17.53 -0.10 -18.82
C SER A 137 16.80 -1.11 -17.96
N ILE A 138 16.56 -0.81 -16.69
CA ILE A 138 15.83 -1.71 -15.78
C ILE A 138 14.57 -0.99 -15.29
N LEU A 139 13.42 -1.62 -15.51
CA LEU A 139 12.14 -1.20 -14.96
C LEU A 139 11.71 -2.21 -13.91
N MET A 140 11.31 -1.71 -12.74
CA MET A 140 10.81 -2.51 -11.64
C MET A 140 9.33 -2.24 -11.44
N GLY A 141 8.58 -3.25 -11.04
CA GLY A 141 7.17 -3.12 -10.71
C GLY A 141 6.76 -4.15 -9.69
N ARG A 142 5.64 -3.87 -9.01
CA ARG A 142 5.04 -4.76 -8.03
C ARG A 142 4.39 -5.96 -8.69
N GLN A 143 4.55 -7.13 -8.11
CA GLN A 143 3.80 -8.34 -8.48
C GLN A 143 2.36 -8.26 -7.95
N ALA A 144 2.17 -7.74 -6.73
CA ALA A 144 0.90 -7.70 -6.03
C ALA A 144 0.71 -6.47 -5.12
N GLY A 145 -0.56 -6.19 -4.85
CA GLY A 145 -0.96 -4.98 -4.13
C GLY A 145 -0.72 -3.71 -4.94
N TYR A 146 -1.40 -2.63 -4.57
CA TYR A 146 -1.35 -1.36 -5.32
C TYR A 146 -1.56 -1.56 -6.84
N GLY A 147 -2.47 -2.44 -7.23
CA GLY A 147 -2.73 -2.79 -8.63
C GLY A 147 -1.81 -3.84 -9.26
N GLY A 148 -0.62 -4.10 -8.71
CA GLY A 148 0.29 -5.17 -9.18
C GLY A 148 0.61 -5.10 -10.67
N PRO A 149 1.12 -3.98 -11.20
CA PRO A 149 1.25 -3.76 -12.65
C PRO A 149 2.12 -4.82 -13.35
N PHE A 150 3.04 -5.48 -12.64
CA PHE A 150 3.90 -6.53 -13.18
C PHE A 150 3.52 -7.93 -12.68
N GLY A 151 2.29 -8.15 -12.21
CA GLY A 151 1.81 -9.46 -11.79
C GLY A 151 1.93 -10.54 -12.88
N ASP A 152 1.71 -10.14 -14.14
CA ASP A 152 1.58 -11.05 -15.27
C ASP A 152 2.76 -10.98 -16.27
N ILE A 153 3.86 -10.26 -15.96
CA ILE A 153 5.00 -10.19 -16.90
C ILE A 153 5.67 -11.55 -17.14
N GLY A 154 5.48 -12.50 -16.21
CA GLY A 154 5.94 -13.88 -16.37
C GLY A 154 5.25 -14.65 -17.49
N ASP A 155 4.12 -14.16 -17.99
CA ASP A 155 3.36 -14.77 -19.09
C ASP A 155 3.84 -14.31 -20.47
N LEU A 156 4.78 -13.36 -20.53
CA LEU A 156 5.35 -12.88 -21.79
C LEU A 156 6.16 -13.95 -22.50
N GLU A 157 5.88 -14.12 -23.79
CA GLU A 157 6.52 -15.10 -24.63
C GLU A 157 7.66 -14.49 -25.45
N ARG A 158 8.68 -15.31 -25.76
CA ARG A 158 9.80 -14.89 -26.62
C ARG A 158 9.28 -14.45 -27.98
N GLY A 159 9.73 -13.28 -28.43
CA GLY A 159 9.39 -12.70 -29.73
C GLY A 159 8.22 -11.72 -29.68
N GLU A 160 7.47 -11.68 -28.58
CA GLU A 160 6.44 -10.66 -28.37
C GLU A 160 7.05 -9.26 -28.33
N THR A 161 6.32 -8.28 -28.85
CA THR A 161 6.78 -6.90 -28.91
C THR A 161 5.91 -5.97 -28.11
N PHE A 162 6.52 -5.00 -27.47
CA PHE A 162 5.84 -3.97 -26.68
C PHE A 162 6.58 -2.64 -26.84
N THR A 163 5.99 -1.55 -26.35
CA THR A 163 6.53 -0.21 -26.56
C THR A 163 6.77 0.54 -25.26
N VAL A 164 7.79 1.40 -25.28
CA VAL A 164 8.09 2.36 -24.23
C VAL A 164 8.24 3.73 -24.87
N THR A 165 7.38 4.68 -24.50
CA THR A 165 7.45 6.05 -24.99
C THR A 165 8.17 6.92 -23.97
N THR A 166 9.26 7.58 -24.36
CA THR A 166 10.02 8.52 -23.53
C THR A 166 10.00 9.91 -24.15
N GLY A 167 10.68 10.89 -23.52
CA GLY A 167 10.93 12.21 -24.12
C GLY A 167 11.66 12.16 -25.47
N GLN A 168 12.29 11.03 -25.81
CA GLN A 168 13.01 10.84 -27.07
C GLN A 168 12.16 10.14 -28.16
N GLY A 169 10.89 9.85 -27.87
CA GLY A 169 9.97 9.18 -28.79
C GLY A 169 9.58 7.77 -28.34
N GLU A 170 8.99 7.02 -29.26
CA GLU A 170 8.52 5.66 -29.02
C GLU A 170 9.59 4.63 -29.37
N HIS A 171 9.84 3.70 -28.45
CA HIS A 171 10.83 2.64 -28.57
C HIS A 171 10.16 1.28 -28.56
N ALA A 172 10.46 0.45 -29.56
CA ALA A 172 9.91 -0.89 -29.68
C ALA A 172 10.90 -1.92 -29.13
N TYR A 173 10.41 -2.79 -28.26
CA TYR A 173 11.17 -3.86 -27.63
C TYR A 173 10.63 -5.23 -28.02
N ARG A 174 11.50 -6.23 -28.11
CA ARG A 174 11.14 -7.63 -28.37
C ARG A 174 11.63 -8.52 -27.24
N VAL A 175 10.72 -9.31 -26.66
CA VAL A 175 11.01 -10.21 -25.55
C VAL A 175 12.00 -11.30 -25.96
N LEU A 176 13.10 -11.41 -25.22
CA LEU A 176 14.10 -12.47 -25.34
C LEU A 176 13.74 -13.68 -24.48
N GLY A 177 13.09 -13.45 -23.35
CA GLY A 177 12.55 -14.48 -22.47
C GLY A 177 12.48 -14.07 -21.01
N VAL A 178 11.91 -14.98 -20.22
CA VAL A 178 11.76 -14.87 -18.76
C VAL A 178 12.91 -15.57 -18.06
N ARG A 179 13.42 -14.95 -17.00
CA ARG A 179 14.50 -15.42 -16.14
C ARG A 179 14.13 -15.30 -14.67
N ARG A 180 14.76 -16.13 -13.84
CA ARG A 180 14.66 -16.15 -12.39
C ARG A 180 16.03 -16.02 -11.74
N ALA A 181 16.04 -15.88 -10.43
CA ALA A 181 17.28 -15.85 -9.65
C ALA A 181 18.13 -17.10 -9.94
N GLY A 182 19.38 -16.88 -10.35
CA GLY A 182 20.34 -17.94 -10.72
C GLY A 182 20.48 -18.17 -12.22
N ASP A 183 19.55 -17.69 -13.05
CA ASP A 183 19.67 -17.79 -14.50
C ASP A 183 20.78 -16.88 -15.04
N PRO A 184 21.43 -17.27 -16.16
CA PRO A 184 22.50 -16.48 -16.75
C PRO A 184 22.01 -15.08 -17.16
N GLN A 185 22.77 -14.05 -16.80
CA GLN A 185 22.49 -12.68 -17.24
C GLN A 185 22.81 -12.55 -18.73
N PRO A 186 21.98 -11.85 -19.53
CA PRO A 186 22.32 -11.52 -20.91
C PRO A 186 23.65 -10.76 -20.98
N ALA A 187 24.38 -10.99 -22.07
CA ALA A 187 25.60 -10.24 -22.34
C ALA A 187 25.30 -8.75 -22.34
N ARG A 188 26.19 -7.96 -21.72
CA ARG A 188 26.04 -6.52 -21.66
C ARG A 188 26.04 -5.97 -23.09
N PRO A 189 25.02 -5.20 -23.52
CA PRO A 189 24.96 -4.71 -24.89
C PRO A 189 26.17 -3.83 -25.20
N THR A 190 26.70 -3.97 -26.42
CA THR A 190 27.85 -3.21 -26.93
C THR A 190 27.43 -2.30 -28.08
N GLY A 191 28.13 -1.18 -28.24
CA GLY A 191 27.81 -0.20 -29.28
C GLY A 191 26.45 0.45 -29.06
N GLU A 192 25.60 0.42 -30.09
CA GLU A 192 24.26 1.03 -30.10
C GLU A 192 23.13 0.09 -29.67
N ALA A 193 23.45 -1.14 -29.23
CA ALA A 193 22.44 -2.08 -28.77
C ALA A 193 21.78 -1.60 -27.46
N GLY A 194 20.47 -1.75 -27.36
CA GLY A 194 19.68 -1.48 -26.16
C GLY A 194 19.04 -2.75 -25.62
N LEU A 195 19.05 -2.92 -24.31
CA LEU A 195 18.34 -3.98 -23.59
C LEU A 195 17.41 -3.34 -22.56
N LEU A 196 16.24 -3.91 -22.38
CA LEU A 196 15.30 -3.55 -21.32
C LEU A 196 15.02 -4.79 -20.47
N THR A 197 15.19 -4.67 -19.16
CA THR A 197 14.81 -5.72 -18.21
C THR A 197 13.63 -5.23 -17.39
N LEU A 198 12.49 -5.91 -17.51
CA LEU A 198 11.36 -5.77 -16.60
C LEU A 198 11.60 -6.68 -15.39
N MET A 199 11.37 -6.20 -14.18
CA MET A 199 11.69 -6.92 -12.95
C MET A 199 10.57 -6.83 -11.93
N THR A 200 10.19 -7.98 -11.36
CA THR A 200 9.13 -8.11 -10.35
C THR A 200 9.47 -9.20 -9.34
N ALA A 201 8.65 -9.39 -8.30
CA ALA A 201 8.79 -10.54 -7.41
C ALA A 201 8.44 -11.87 -8.10
N ASP A 202 9.10 -12.95 -7.70
CA ASP A 202 8.74 -14.31 -8.09
C ASP A 202 8.09 -15.05 -6.91
N GLY A 203 7.20 -16.00 -7.20
CA GLY A 203 6.49 -16.80 -6.19
C GLY A 203 5.02 -16.43 -6.02
N THR A 204 4.48 -16.69 -4.83
CA THR A 204 3.05 -16.47 -4.55
C THR A 204 2.80 -14.98 -4.29
N PRO A 205 1.72 -14.37 -4.82
CA PRO A 205 1.36 -12.99 -4.50
C PRO A 205 1.38 -12.73 -2.99
N TYR A 206 2.00 -11.61 -2.57
CA TYR A 206 2.23 -11.24 -1.17
C TYR A 206 3.24 -12.09 -0.38
N MET A 207 3.83 -13.12 -0.97
CA MET A 207 4.85 -13.99 -0.37
C MET A 207 6.00 -14.23 -1.36
N PRO A 208 6.81 -13.20 -1.66
CA PRO A 208 7.86 -13.28 -2.65
C PRO A 208 8.97 -14.24 -2.20
N GLY A 209 9.39 -15.14 -3.11
CA GLY A 209 10.48 -16.09 -2.90
C GLY A 209 11.75 -15.75 -3.68
N GLY A 210 11.68 -14.77 -4.59
CA GLY A 210 12.79 -14.39 -5.46
C GLY A 210 12.43 -13.23 -6.37
N VAL A 211 13.17 -13.10 -7.46
CA VAL A 211 12.98 -12.05 -8.46
C VAL A 211 12.77 -12.70 -9.83
N LEU A 212 11.73 -12.27 -10.52
CA LEU A 212 11.44 -12.62 -11.91
C LEU A 212 11.86 -11.45 -12.80
N GLN A 213 12.52 -11.77 -13.91
CA GLN A 213 13.06 -10.80 -14.86
C GLN A 213 12.60 -11.18 -16.28
N VAL A 214 12.21 -10.20 -17.08
CA VAL A 214 11.93 -10.36 -18.51
C VAL A 214 12.88 -9.46 -19.27
N ASP A 215 13.75 -10.04 -20.07
CA ASP A 215 14.65 -9.27 -20.91
C ASP A 215 14.04 -9.07 -22.29
N ALA A 216 14.22 -7.87 -22.84
CA ALA A 216 13.79 -7.52 -24.16
C ALA A 216 14.86 -6.71 -24.89
N GLU A 217 15.09 -7.01 -26.17
CA GLU A 217 16.01 -6.28 -27.02
C GLU A 217 15.32 -5.08 -27.68
N LEU A 218 16.05 -3.97 -27.83
CA LEU A 218 15.59 -2.80 -28.54
C LEU A 218 15.60 -3.08 -30.06
N VAL A 219 14.45 -2.92 -30.71
CA VAL A 219 14.27 -3.15 -32.16
C VAL A 219 14.22 -1.83 -32.93
N SER A 220 13.85 -0.73 -32.28
CA SER A 220 13.88 0.61 -32.88
C SER A 220 15.28 1.24 -32.83
N PRO A 221 15.57 2.28 -33.65
CA PRO A 221 16.84 2.99 -33.59
C PRO A 221 17.11 3.56 -32.20
N ALA A 222 18.29 3.27 -31.65
CA ALA A 222 18.70 3.75 -30.35
C ALA A 222 18.87 5.27 -30.34
N GLN A 223 18.44 5.90 -29.25
CA GLN A 223 18.56 7.34 -29.03
C GLN A 223 19.79 7.63 -28.16
N GLN A 224 20.55 8.64 -28.53
CA GLN A 224 21.75 8.99 -27.77
C GLN A 224 21.37 9.47 -26.36
N SER A 225 22.11 9.00 -25.37
CA SER A 225 21.97 9.49 -24.00
C SER A 225 22.51 10.91 -23.89
N GLY A 226 21.89 11.75 -23.06
CA GLY A 226 22.33 13.12 -22.77
C GLY A 226 23.69 13.24 -22.04
N GLY A 227 24.50 12.17 -22.03
CA GLY A 227 25.89 12.18 -21.56
C GLY A 227 26.08 12.10 -20.04
N ARG A 228 25.01 12.12 -19.24
CA ARG A 228 25.12 11.95 -17.79
C ARG A 228 25.08 10.48 -17.41
N ALA A 229 26.22 9.97 -16.93
CA ALA A 229 26.31 8.61 -16.42
C ALA A 229 25.30 8.41 -15.26
N PRO A 230 24.65 7.24 -15.18
CA PRO A 230 23.75 6.92 -14.09
C PRO A 230 24.43 7.03 -12.73
N GLY A 231 23.65 7.35 -11.69
CA GLY A 231 24.15 7.48 -10.33
C GLY A 231 24.44 6.13 -9.68
N ARG A 232 24.90 6.15 -8.43
CA ARG A 232 24.94 4.94 -7.58
C ARG A 232 23.52 4.63 -7.09
N LEU A 233 23.10 3.36 -7.18
CA LEU A 233 21.82 2.92 -6.62
C LEU A 233 21.82 2.98 -5.08
N PRO A 234 20.87 3.68 -4.46
CA PRO A 234 20.58 3.58 -3.03
C PRO A 234 20.12 2.18 -2.62
N ALA A 235 20.32 1.83 -1.34
CA ALA A 235 20.05 0.47 -0.85
C ALA A 235 18.56 0.12 -0.81
N ASP A 236 17.69 1.12 -0.61
CA ASP A 236 16.23 1.02 -0.61
C ASP A 236 15.60 0.89 -2.01
N GLU A 237 16.40 1.07 -3.05
CA GLU A 237 16.00 0.87 -4.44
C GLU A 237 16.46 -0.48 -5.02
N ALA A 238 17.23 -1.25 -4.26
CA ALA A 238 17.61 -2.58 -4.68
C ALA A 238 16.37 -3.49 -4.83
N PRO A 239 16.40 -4.50 -5.73
CA PRO A 239 15.31 -5.47 -5.86
C PRO A 239 15.03 -6.14 -4.51
N MET A 240 13.76 -6.27 -4.13
CA MET A 240 13.33 -6.82 -2.85
C MET A 240 13.73 -5.99 -1.61
N ALA A 241 14.19 -4.75 -1.77
CA ALA A 241 14.47 -3.88 -0.64
C ALA A 241 13.20 -3.29 -0.03
N GLY A 242 13.23 -3.07 1.29
CA GLY A 242 12.25 -2.23 1.99
C GLY A 242 12.80 -0.83 2.26
N GLN A 243 11.91 0.15 2.41
CA GLN A 243 12.30 1.55 2.58
C GLN A 243 12.61 1.86 4.05
N SER A 244 13.87 1.72 4.45
CA SER A 244 14.33 1.94 5.84
C SER A 244 13.93 3.31 6.42
N ALA A 245 13.78 4.33 5.57
CA ALA A 245 13.36 5.66 5.99
C ALA A 245 11.95 5.69 6.61
N ALA A 246 11.09 4.72 6.29
CA ALA A 246 9.72 4.64 6.80
C ALA A 246 9.62 4.29 8.30
N TRP A 247 10.70 3.80 8.93
CA TRP A 247 10.72 3.49 10.36
C TRP A 247 10.45 4.71 11.24
N MET A 248 11.03 5.86 10.91
CA MET A 248 10.86 7.07 11.72
C MET A 248 9.41 7.60 11.66
N PRO A 249 8.81 7.82 10.47
CA PRO A 249 7.39 8.14 10.38
C PRO A 249 6.48 7.11 11.04
N LEU A 250 6.77 5.80 10.89
CA LEU A 250 5.97 4.74 11.50
C LEU A 250 5.91 4.87 13.02
N ILE A 251 7.05 5.13 13.66
CA ILE A 251 7.12 5.36 15.12
C ILE A 251 6.32 6.61 15.50
N LEU A 252 6.47 7.71 14.76
CA LEU A 252 5.79 8.97 15.05
C LEU A 252 4.26 8.85 14.90
N TRP A 253 3.79 8.24 13.81
CA TRP A 253 2.37 7.98 13.60
C TRP A 253 1.81 6.97 14.60
N GLY A 254 2.60 5.96 14.97
CA GLY A 254 2.25 5.00 16.02
C GLY A 254 2.09 5.67 17.40
N GLN A 255 3.00 6.58 17.76
CA GLN A 255 2.88 7.39 18.97
C GLN A 255 1.66 8.32 18.93
N ALA A 256 1.43 8.99 17.80
CA ALA A 256 0.26 9.83 17.61
C ALA A 256 -1.05 9.04 17.76
N LEU A 257 -1.12 7.82 17.19
CA LEU A 257 -2.25 6.91 17.34
C LEU A 257 -2.47 6.50 18.80
N LEU A 258 -1.40 6.15 19.52
CA LEU A 258 -1.48 5.82 20.95
C LEU A 258 -1.99 6.99 21.79
N LEU A 259 -1.47 8.20 21.56
CA LEU A 259 -1.90 9.41 22.24
C LEU A 259 -3.37 9.73 21.93
N ALA A 260 -3.79 9.62 20.66
CA ALA A 260 -5.19 9.82 20.27
C ALA A 260 -6.12 8.79 20.92
N ALA A 261 -5.72 7.53 20.99
CA ALA A 261 -6.48 6.48 21.65
C ALA A 261 -6.62 6.73 23.16
N ALA A 262 -5.55 7.15 23.82
CA ALA A 262 -5.55 7.52 25.24
C ALA A 262 -6.42 8.76 25.52
N ALA A 263 -6.30 9.80 24.70
CA ALA A 263 -7.11 11.00 24.78
C ALA A 263 -8.60 10.67 24.59
N LEU A 264 -8.91 9.76 23.66
CA LEU A 264 -10.29 9.32 23.42
C LEU A 264 -10.83 8.51 24.60
N ALA A 265 -10.04 7.61 25.17
CA ALA A 265 -10.40 6.86 26.37
C ALA A 265 -10.70 7.81 27.55
N TRP A 266 -9.85 8.82 27.77
CA TRP A 266 -10.05 9.84 28.79
C TRP A 266 -11.30 10.70 28.53
N ALA A 267 -11.50 11.17 27.30
CA ALA A 267 -12.66 11.95 26.90
C ALA A 267 -13.97 11.15 27.07
N ARG A 268 -13.93 9.82 26.88
CA ARG A 268 -15.07 8.92 27.06
C ARG A 268 -15.51 8.77 28.52
N VAL A 269 -14.60 9.01 29.47
CA VAL A 269 -14.88 9.04 30.91
C VAL A 269 -15.45 10.40 31.32
N ARG A 270 -15.06 11.48 30.63
CA ARG A 270 -15.49 12.86 30.91
C ARG A 270 -16.77 13.27 30.17
N TRP A 271 -17.01 12.74 28.98
CA TRP A 271 -18.10 13.10 28.07
C TRP A 271 -18.95 11.88 27.67
N GLY A 272 -20.19 12.12 27.22
CA GLY A 272 -21.11 11.06 26.79
C GLY A 272 -20.59 10.27 25.57
N ARG A 273 -20.80 8.95 25.58
CA ARG A 273 -20.24 7.97 24.61
C ARG A 273 -20.46 8.31 23.13
N ALA A 274 -21.58 8.94 22.78
CA ALA A 274 -21.95 9.23 21.39
C ALA A 274 -21.07 10.34 20.76
N HIS A 275 -20.90 11.46 21.46
CA HIS A 275 -20.11 12.60 20.97
C HIS A 275 -18.63 12.25 20.84
N THR A 276 -18.10 11.49 21.79
CA THR A 276 -16.72 11.00 21.76
C THR A 276 -16.45 10.15 20.53
N TRP A 277 -17.34 9.23 20.17
CA TRP A 277 -17.15 8.38 19.00
C TRP A 277 -17.23 9.15 17.67
N LEU A 278 -18.15 10.12 17.57
CA LEU A 278 -18.35 10.88 16.34
C LEU A 278 -17.09 11.68 15.93
N VAL A 279 -16.34 12.19 16.90
CA VAL A 279 -15.08 12.92 16.67
C VAL A 279 -13.86 12.01 16.68
N GLY A 280 -13.83 11.02 17.57
CA GLY A 280 -12.67 10.16 17.75
C GLY A 280 -12.44 9.15 16.63
N PHE A 281 -13.52 8.62 16.05
CA PHE A 281 -13.40 7.59 15.02
C PHE A 281 -12.67 8.08 13.76
N PRO A 282 -13.02 9.23 13.15
CA PRO A 282 -12.28 9.73 11.98
C PRO A 282 -10.79 9.96 12.26
N VAL A 283 -10.45 10.47 13.44
CA VAL A 283 -9.05 10.72 13.84
C VAL A 283 -8.28 9.42 13.98
N LEU A 284 -8.83 8.42 14.68
CA LEU A 284 -8.20 7.11 14.84
C LEU A 284 -8.09 6.38 13.50
N ALA A 285 -9.09 6.49 12.63
CA ALA A 285 -9.06 5.89 11.30
C ALA A 285 -7.96 6.52 10.44
N ALA A 286 -7.85 7.86 10.42
CA ALA A 286 -6.81 8.56 9.67
C ALA A 286 -5.39 8.21 10.18
N LEU A 287 -5.20 8.19 11.50
CA LEU A 287 -3.92 7.80 12.10
C LEU A 287 -3.60 6.32 11.84
N GLY A 288 -4.62 5.45 11.90
CA GLY A 288 -4.48 4.03 11.58
C GLY A 288 -4.03 3.81 10.13
N LEU A 289 -4.65 4.53 9.18
CA LEU A 289 -4.24 4.49 7.77
C LEU A 289 -2.81 5.01 7.57
N ALA A 290 -2.42 6.10 8.25
CA ALA A 290 -1.05 6.60 8.18
C ALA A 290 -0.02 5.58 8.72
N VAL A 291 -0.34 4.88 9.81
CA VAL A 291 0.49 3.79 10.32
C VAL A 291 0.56 2.63 9.32
N SER A 292 -0.57 2.25 8.73
CA SER A 292 -0.64 1.17 7.73
C SER A 292 0.18 1.48 6.47
N ASP A 293 0.10 2.71 5.98
CA ASP A 293 0.87 3.20 4.84
C ASP A 293 2.38 3.09 5.08
N GLN A 294 2.86 3.60 6.22
CA GLN A 294 4.28 3.53 6.56
C GLN A 294 4.76 2.09 6.84
N ALA A 295 3.90 1.23 7.37
CA ALA A 295 4.20 -0.18 7.52
C ALA A 295 4.32 -0.89 6.16
N ALA A 296 3.53 -0.51 5.16
CA ALA A 296 3.58 -1.09 3.82
C ALA A 296 4.89 -0.75 3.10
N LEU A 297 5.46 0.44 3.33
CA LEU A 297 6.74 0.87 2.75
C LEU A 297 7.95 0.07 3.27
N LEU A 298 7.83 -0.58 4.43
CA LEU A 298 8.88 -1.46 4.97
C LEU A 298 8.91 -2.83 4.30
N LEU A 299 7.86 -3.19 3.58
CA LEU A 299 7.82 -4.45 2.85
C LEU A 299 8.71 -4.39 1.59
N PRO A 300 9.06 -5.55 0.99
CA PRO A 300 9.80 -5.59 -0.27
C PRO A 300 9.13 -4.76 -1.37
N ASN A 301 9.92 -3.97 -2.08
CA ASN A 301 9.45 -3.01 -3.09
C ASN A 301 8.77 -3.65 -4.32
N LEU A 302 9.10 -4.90 -4.70
CA LEU A 302 8.46 -5.60 -5.84
C LEU A 302 7.31 -6.53 -5.43
N LEU A 303 6.85 -6.47 -4.18
CA LEU A 303 5.77 -7.31 -3.65
C LEU A 303 4.56 -7.43 -4.56
#